data_AF-E2C0N9-F1
#
_entry.id   AF-E2C0N9-F1
#
_cell.length_a   1.000
_cell.length_b   1.000
_cell.length_c   1.000
_cell.angle_alpha   90.00
_cell.angle_beta   90.00
_cell.angle_gamma   90.00
#
_symmetry.space_group_name_H-M   'P 1'
#
loop_
_entity.id
_entity.type
_entity.pdbx_description
1 polymer ?
#
loop_
_entity_poly.entity_id
_entity_poly.type
_entity_poly.pdbx_seq_one_letter_code
_entity_poly.pdbx_strand_id
1 'polypeptide(L)' 'KEHLRHTLLFLFNQKKKAAESQRLLVETYGEHAPSIRTCETWFRQFKSGDFNVKDSERSGRPQKCENEQLQIL' A
#
# COMPACT_ATOMS: atom_id res chain seq x y z
N LYS A 1 6.62 -4.03 0.78
CA LYS A 1 5.93 -2.80 1.30
C LYS A 1 4.51 -3.10 1.81
N GLU A 2 3.85 -4.17 1.35
CA GLU A 2 2.51 -4.57 1.80
C GLU A 2 2.39 -4.77 3.32
N HIS A 3 3.41 -5.35 3.96
CA HIS A 3 3.48 -5.49 5.42
C HIS A 3 3.28 -4.17 6.19
N LEU A 4 3.93 -3.09 5.75
CA LEU A 4 3.80 -1.77 6.39
C LEU A 4 2.37 -1.21 6.27
N ARG A 5 1.66 -1.53 5.19
CA ARG A 5 0.27 -1.10 4.98
C ARG A 5 -0.69 -1.86 5.88
N HIS A 6 -0.49 -3.17 6.04
CA HIS A 6 -1.20 -3.96 7.04
C HIS A 6 -0.95 -3.44 8.46
N THR A 7 0.30 -3.07 8.76
CA THR A 7 0.64 -2.48 10.07
C THR A 7 -0.06 -1.12 10.27
N LEU A 8 -0.12 -0.27 9.23
CA LEU A 8 -0.89 0.98 9.28
C LEU A 8 -2.38 0.74 9.50
N LEU A 9 -2.97 -0.27 8.85
CA LEU A 9 -4.37 -0.65 9.03
C LEU A 9 -4.63 -1.12 10.48
N PHE A 10 -3.75 -1.95 11.02
CA PHE A 10 -3.81 -2.38 12.42
C PHE A 10 -3.77 -1.19 13.39
N LEU A 11 -2.87 -0.23 13.18
CA LEU A 11 -2.77 0.97 14.03
C LEU A 11 -3.98 1.90 13.88
N PHE A 12 -4.53 2.01 12.67
CA PHE A 12 -5.78 2.73 12.43
C PHE A 12 -6.96 2.09 13.20
N ASN A 13 -7.06 0.76 13.20
CA ASN A 13 -8.09 0.04 13.94
C ASN A 13 -7.96 0.22 15.46
N GLN A 14 -6.74 0.38 15.96
CA GLN A 14 -6.46 0.80 17.34
C GLN A 14 -6.76 2.28 17.64
N LYS A 15 -7.37 3.01 16.70
CA LYS A 15 -7.72 4.43 16.82
C LYS A 15 -6.52 5.37 17.05
N LYS A 16 -5.31 4.93 16.68
CA LYS A 16 -4.13 5.81 16.65
C LYS A 16 -4.29 6.88 15.59
N LYS A 17 -3.54 7.98 15.73
CA LYS A 17 -3.41 9.01 14.69
C LYS A 17 -2.23 8.69 13.77
N ALA A 18 -2.27 9.16 12.52
CA ALA A 18 -1.19 8.92 11.55
C ALA A 18 0.20 9.33 12.05
N ALA A 19 0.31 10.44 12.80
CA ALA A 19 1.56 10.88 13.41
C ALA A 19 2.06 9.97 14.54
N GLU A 20 1.16 9.41 15.35
CA GLU A 20 1.51 8.43 16.38
C GLU A 20 1.98 7.12 15.73
N SER A 21 1.26 6.67 14.71
CA SER A 21 1.63 5.48 13.93
C SER A 21 2.98 5.65 13.24
N GLN A 22 3.27 6.82 12.68
CA GLN A 22 4.56 7.09 12.05
C GLN A 22 5.71 7.04 13.07
N ARG A 23 5.53 7.61 14.26
CA ARG A 23 6.54 7.54 15.33
C ARG A 23 6.84 6.10 15.73
N LEU A 24 5.80 5.30 15.98
CA LEU A 24 5.95 3.88 16.31
C LEU A 24 6.64 3.09 15.20
N LEU A 25 6.30 3.37 13.94
CA LEU A 25 6.92 2.72 12.80
C LEU A 25 8.38 3.11 12.63
N VAL A 26 8.76 4.36 12.88
CA VAL A 26 10.18 4.79 12.88
C VAL A 26 10.95 4.12 14.01
N GLU A 27 10.37 4.03 15.21
CA GLU A 27 11.00 3.33 16.34
C GLU A 27 11.23 1.84 16.03
N THR A 28 10.29 1.20 15.33
CA THR A 28 10.34 -0.24 15.03
C THR A 28 11.20 -0.57 13.80
N TYR A 29 11.10 0.23 12.73
CA TYR A 29 11.65 -0.08 11.40
C TYR A 29 12.76 0.88 10.96
N GLY A 30 13.05 1.94 11.72
CA GLY A 30 14.07 2.93 11.39
C GLY A 30 13.85 3.57 10.03
N GLU A 31 14.89 3.59 9.20
CA GLU A 31 14.89 4.18 7.86
C GLU A 31 13.92 3.49 6.89
N HIS A 32 13.51 2.25 7.18
CA HIS A 32 12.53 1.52 6.36
C HIS A 32 11.09 1.91 6.66
N ALA A 33 10.85 2.75 7.67
CA ALA A 33 9.53 3.23 8.02
C ALA A 33 8.94 4.12 6.92
N PRO A 34 7.61 4.10 6.73
CA PRO A 34 6.95 5.00 5.80
C PRO A 34 7.06 6.45 6.29
N SER A 35 7.13 7.39 5.34
CA SER A 35 7.06 8.81 5.64
C SER A 35 5.71 9.18 6.28
N ILE A 36 5.67 10.29 7.01
CA ILE A 36 4.42 10.82 7.57
C ILE A 36 3.35 11.05 6.50
N ARG A 37 3.74 11.53 5.31
CA ARG A 37 2.84 11.72 4.17
C ARG A 37 2.23 10.41 3.69
N THR A 38 3.00 9.33 3.68
CA THR A 38 2.51 8.00 3.35
C THR A 38 1.49 7.53 4.38
N CYS A 39 1.78 7.68 5.68
CA CYS A 39 0.84 7.34 6.75
C CYS A 39 -0.48 8.11 6.62
N GLU A 40 -0.42 9.43 6.39
CA GLU A 40 -1.62 10.28 6.22
C GLU A 40 -2.48 9.85 5.02
N THR A 41 -1.86 9.51 3.89
CA THR A 41 -2.57 9.04 2.70
C THR A 41 -3.31 7.74 2.96
N TRP A 42 -2.66 6.74 3.57
CA TRP A 42 -3.31 5.47 3.94
C TRP A 42 -4.43 5.69 4.95
N PHE A 43 -4.23 6.55 5.94
CA PHE A 43 -5.26 6.86 6.93
C PHE A 43 -6.46 7.58 6.31
N ARG A 44 -6.25 8.40 5.27
CA ARG A 44 -7.35 9.01 4.51
C ARG A 44 -8.17 7.94 3.77
N GLN A 45 -7.51 6.97 3.15
CA GLN A 45 -8.15 5.85 2.46
C GLN A 45 -8.94 4.95 3.44
N PHE A 46 -8.35 4.62 4.60
CA PHE A 46 -9.05 3.84 5.62
C PHE A 46 -10.28 4.58 6.19
N LYS A 47 -10.20 5.92 6.33
CA LYS A 47 -11.36 6.73 6.72
C LYS A 47 -12.47 6.74 5.68
N SER A 48 -12.18 6.55 4.40
CA SER A 48 -13.22 6.37 3.37
C SER A 48 -13.78 4.96 3.32
N GLY A 49 -13.35 4.06 4.22
CA GLY A 49 -13.81 2.67 4.28
C GLY A 49 -13.13 1.73 3.29
N ASP A 50 -12.11 2.20 2.57
CA ASP A 50 -11.31 1.35 1.70
C ASP A 50 -10.12 0.77 2.48
N PHE A 51 -10.17 -0.53 2.72
CA PHE A 51 -9.16 -1.28 3.46
C PHE A 51 -8.28 -2.16 2.54
N ASN A 52 -8.35 -1.97 1.22
CA ASN A 52 -7.51 -2.72 0.31
C ASN A 52 -6.05 -2.26 0.40
N VAL A 53 -5.21 -3.12 0.96
CA VAL A 53 -3.77 -2.86 1.17
C VAL A 53 -2.90 -3.28 -0.02
N LYS A 54 -3.46 -4.02 -0.99
CA LYS A 54 -2.76 -4.41 -2.20
C LYS A 54 -2.60 -3.20 -3.12
N ASP A 55 -1.50 -3.18 -3.87
CA ASP A 55 -1.40 -2.24 -4.98
C ASP A 55 -2.51 -2.57 -5.98
N SER A 56 -3.29 -1.56 -6.38
CA SER A 56 -4.16 -1.69 -7.54
C SER A 56 -3.30 -1.97 -8.77
N GLU A 57 -3.87 -2.69 -9.72
CA GLU A 57 -3.24 -2.84 -11.03
C GLU A 57 -2.94 -1.44 -11.55
N ARG A 58 -1.66 -1.15 -11.76
CA ARG A 58 -1.27 0.10 -12.39
C ARG A 58 -1.80 0.03 -13.81
N SER A 59 -2.63 0.99 -14.20
CA SER A 59 -2.93 1.25 -15.60
C SER A 59 -1.65 1.70 -16.31
N GLY A 60 -0.75 0.73 -16.55
CA GLY A 60 0.42 0.87 -17.38
C GLY A 60 0.07 0.62 -18.84
N ARG A 61 1.05 0.84 -19.72
CA ARG A 61 0.94 0.50 -21.13
C ARG A 61 0.46 -0.95 -21.26
N PRO A 62 -0.61 -1.25 -22.04
CA PRO A 62 -1.02 -2.63 -22.26
C PRO A 62 0.18 -3.42 -22.78
N GLN A 63 0.47 -4.54 -22.12
CA GLN A 63 1.46 -5.49 -22.59
C GLN A 63 0.93 -6.00 -23.94
N LYS A 64 1.57 -5.61 -25.05
CA LYS A 64 1.29 -6.23 -26.34
C LYS A 64 1.67 -7.70 -26.21
N CYS A 65 0.72 -8.55 -25.84
CA CYS A 65 0.78 -9.95 -26.21
C CYS A 65 0.39 -9.98 -27.69
N GLU A 66 1.39 -9.96 -28.56
CA GLU A 66 1.23 -10.56 -29.88
C GLU A 66 1.00 -12.05 -29.62
N ASN A 67 -0.27 -12.44 -29.51
CA ASN A 67 -0.66 -13.82 -29.75
C ASN A 67 -0.46 -14.07 -31.24
N GLU A 68 0.80 -14.22 -31.66
CA GLU A 68 1.10 -14.91 -32.90
C GLU A 68 0.65 -16.35 -32.68
N GLN A 69 -0.48 -16.66 -33.29
CA GLN A 69 -0.97 -18.02 -33.44
C GLN A 69 0.14 -18.82 -34.14
N LEU A 70 0.95 -19.55 -33.36
CA LEU A 70 1.71 -20.67 -33.89
C LEU A 70 0.72 -21.79 -34.21
N GLN A 71 -0.02 -21.62 -35.33
CA GLN A 71 -0.44 -22.76 -36.12
C GLN A 71 0.83 -23.36 -36.72
N ILE A 72 1.44 -24.29 -35.99
CA ILE A 72 2.34 -25.26 -36.62
C ILE A 72 1.45 -26.43 -37.04
N LEU A 73 1.37 -26.61 -38.36
CA LEU A 73 0.74 -27.73 -39.08
C LEU A 73 1.22 -29.10 -38.59
#